data_AF-A0A661LFS7-F1
#
_entry.id   AF-A0A661LFS7-F1
#
_cell.length_a   1.000
_cell.length_b   1.000
_cell.length_c   1.000
_cell.angle_alpha   90.00
_cell.angle_beta   90.00
_cell.angle_gamma   90.00
#
_symmetry.space_group_name_H-M   'P 1'
#
loop_
_entity.id
_entity.type
_entity.pdbx_description
1 polymer ?
#
loop_
_entity_poly.entity_id
_entity_poly.type
_entity_poly.pdbx_seq_one_letter_code
_entity_poly.pdbx_strand_id
1 'polypeptide(L)' 'LIATDAGKSKRQRVTYTLAREIVASRGAVMILFGTAWGIAKELIRKVDYLLEPIFGISYYNHLSVRTAAAITLDRLISR' A
#
# COMPACT_ATOMS: atom_id res chain seq x y z
N LEU A 1 1.86 1.95 10.80
CA LEU A 1 2.23 0.87 9.87
C LEU A 1 1.21 0.80 8.74
N ILE A 2 1.64 1.03 7.51
CA ILE A 2 0.79 0.90 6.32
C ILE A 2 1.38 -0.22 5.45
N ALA A 3 0.60 -1.25 5.10
CA ALA A 3 1.04 -2.30 4.18
C ALA A 3 0.48 -2.10 2.77
N THR A 4 1.24 -2.54 1.76
CA THR A 4 0.78 -2.68 0.37
C THR A 4 0.55 -4.14 0.00
N ASP A 5 -0.48 -4.42 -0.79
CA ASP A 5 -0.76 -5.76 -1.31
C ASP A 5 -1.57 -5.66 -2.62
N ALA A 6 -1.12 -6.35 -3.66
CA ALA A 6 -1.82 -6.42 -4.96
C ALA A 6 -3.00 -7.41 -4.94
N GLY A 7 -3.04 -8.32 -3.96
CA GLY A 7 -4.08 -9.33 -3.84
C GLY A 7 -5.46 -8.77 -3.48
N LYS A 8 -6.46 -9.64 -3.44
CA LYS A 8 -7.84 -9.32 -3.00
C LYS A 8 -8.04 -9.76 -1.54
N SER A 9 -7.24 -9.20 -0.62
CA SER A 9 -7.44 -9.42 0.81
C SER A 9 -8.85 -9.01 1.25
N LYS A 10 -9.46 -9.80 2.14
CA LYS A 10 -10.78 -9.52 2.73
C LYS A 10 -10.75 -8.41 3.81
N ARG A 11 -9.57 -7.93 4.19
CA ARG A 11 -9.43 -6.84 5.16
C ARG A 11 -9.85 -5.51 4.52
N GLN A 12 -10.49 -4.65 5.30
CA GLN A 12 -10.83 -3.30 4.87
C GLN A 12 -9.56 -2.54 4.45
N ARG A 13 -9.64 -1.88 3.29
CA ARG A 13 -8.53 -1.14 2.69
C ARG A 13 -8.78 0.36 2.82
N VAL A 14 -7.69 1.12 2.98
CA VAL A 14 -7.72 2.59 2.94
C VAL A 14 -7.37 3.06 1.54
N THR A 15 -8.04 4.12 1.10
CA THR A 15 -7.75 4.76 -0.18
C THR A 15 -6.45 5.55 -0.11
N TYR A 16 -5.87 5.85 -1.26
CA TYR A 16 -4.71 6.75 -1.32
C TYR A 16 -5.01 8.14 -0.75
N THR A 17 -6.22 8.67 -0.95
CA THR A 17 -6.65 9.96 -0.38
C THR A 17 -6.59 9.95 1.15
N LEU A 18 -7.22 8.96 1.78
CA LEU A 18 -7.19 8.83 3.24
C LEU A 18 -5.76 8.55 3.76
N ALA A 19 -4.98 7.76 3.04
CA ALA A 19 -3.59 7.50 3.40
C ALA A 19 -2.72 8.76 3.35
N ARG A 20 -2.96 9.70 2.42
CA ARG A 20 -2.29 11.02 2.41
C ARG A 20 -2.58 11.81 3.67
N GLU A 21 -3.84 11.85 4.11
CA GLU A 21 -4.24 12.53 5.35
C GLU A 21 -3.57 11.91 6.58
N ILE A 22 -3.48 10.57 6.62
CA ILE A 22 -2.77 9.83 7.68
C ILE A 22 -1.27 10.17 7.69
N VAL A 23 -0.64 10.25 6.52
CA VAL A 23 0.78 10.61 6.39
C VAL A 23 1.03 12.06 6.81
N ALA A 24 0.14 12.99 6.45
CA ALA A 24 0.28 14.40 6.80
C ALA A 24 0.02 14.69 8.29
N SER A 25 -0.85 13.91 8.94
CA SER A 25 -1.24 14.12 10.35
C SER A 25 -0.34 13.42 11.37
N ARG A 26 0.54 12.50 10.95
CA ARG A 26 1.40 11.71 11.85
C ARG A 26 2.85 12.14 11.77
N GLY A 27 3.54 12.18 12.92
CA GLY A 27 4.97 12.50 12.99
C GLY A 27 5.90 11.43 12.38
N ALA A 28 5.44 10.19 12.22
CA ALA A 28 6.18 9.13 11.54
C ALA A 28 5.23 8.06 10.97
N VAL A 29 5.49 7.63 9.73
CA VAL A 29 4.75 6.54 9.07
C VAL A 29 5.76 5.59 8.44
N MET A 30 5.59 4.29 8.68
CA MET A 30 6.34 3.23 8.01
C MET A 30 5.44 2.51 7.00
N ILE A 31 5.88 2.52 5.73
CA ILE A 31 5.22 1.85 4.61
C ILE A 31 5.94 0.53 4.34
N LEU A 32 5.19 -0.56 4.34
CA LEU A 32 5.69 -1.91 4.14
C LEU A 32 5.38 -2.37 2.72
N PHE A 33 6.43 -2.77 2.02
CA PHE A 33 6.35 -3.40 0.70
C PHE A 33 6.71 -4.88 0.81
N GLY A 34 5.94 -5.72 0.13
CA GLY A 34 6.25 -7.13 0.01
C GLY A 34 7.42 -7.39 -0.93
N THR A 35 7.87 -8.64 -0.96
CA THR A 35 8.78 -9.16 -1.99
C THR A 35 8.10 -10.35 -2.67
N ALA A 36 8.49 -10.72 -3.89
CA ALA A 36 7.97 -11.89 -4.62
C ALA A 36 6.47 -12.18 -4.38
N TRP A 37 6.14 -13.06 -3.43
CA TRP A 37 4.80 -13.51 -3.05
C TRP A 37 3.99 -12.54 -2.18
N GLY A 38 4.49 -11.34 -1.91
CA GLY A 38 3.84 -10.30 -1.11
C GLY A 38 4.30 -10.28 0.35
N ILE A 39 3.45 -9.73 1.22
CA ILE A 39 3.70 -9.64 2.66
C ILE A 39 3.03 -10.82 3.36
N ALA A 40 3.72 -11.43 4.35
CA ALA A 40 3.15 -12.51 5.15
C ALA A 40 1.81 -12.11 5.80
N LYS A 41 0.82 -13.01 5.78
CA LYS A 41 -0.54 -12.75 6.27
C LYS A 41 -0.54 -12.36 7.75
N GLU A 42 0.36 -12.94 8.54
CA GLU A 42 0.61 -12.65 9.95
C GLU A 42 0.96 -11.18 10.16
N LEU A 43 1.77 -10.60 9.28
CA LEU A 43 2.17 -9.20 9.34
C LEU A 43 1.05 -8.28 8.85
N ILE A 44 0.34 -8.65 7.78
CA ILE A 44 -0.85 -7.91 7.30
C ILE A 44 -1.93 -7.82 8.40
N ARG A 45 -2.06 -8.81 9.28
CA ARG A 45 -2.99 -8.73 10.42
C ARG A 45 -2.61 -7.67 11.46
N LYS A 46 -1.32 -7.36 11.58
CA LYS A 46 -0.74 -6.47 12.60
C LYS A 46 -0.56 -5.02 12.16
N VAL A 47 -0.75 -4.70 10.87
CA VAL A 47 -0.63 -3.31 10.41
C VAL A 47 -1.86 -2.49 10.79
N ASP A 48 -1.68 -1.19 10.97
CA ASP A 48 -2.77 -0.26 11.25
C ASP A 48 -3.68 -0.13 10.02
N TYR A 49 -3.07 0.01 8.84
CA TYR A 49 -3.78 0.23 7.59
C TYR A 49 -3.26 -0.67 6.46
N LEU A 50 -4.18 -1.17 5.63
CA LEU A 50 -3.88 -1.87 4.39
C LEU A 50 -4.28 -0.98 3.23
N LEU A 51 -3.33 -0.62 2.36
CA LEU A 51 -3.59 0.26 1.24
C LEU A 51 -4.40 -0.45 0.15
N GLU A 52 -5.17 0.31 -0.62
CA GLU A 52 -5.78 -0.19 -1.85
C GLU A 52 -4.70 -0.58 -2.89
N PRO A 53 -4.92 -1.66 -3.66
CA PRO A 53 -3.99 -2.07 -4.69
C PRO A 53 -3.90 -1.02 -5.80
N ILE A 54 -2.74 -0.96 -6.48
CA ILE A 54 -2.54 -0.09 -7.63
C ILE A 54 -3.11 -0.79 -8.85
N PHE A 55 -4.16 -0.23 -9.46
CA PHE A 55 -4.65 -0.64 -10.77
C PHE A 55 -4.18 0.32 -11.86
N GLY A 56 -3.84 -0.24 -13.01
CA GLY A 56 -3.61 0.49 -14.26
C GLY A 56 -4.80 0.34 -15.21
N ILE A 57 -4.52 0.34 -16.51
CA ILE A 57 -5.55 0.21 -17.57
C ILE A 57 -6.13 -1.21 -17.64
N SER A 58 -5.37 -2.21 -17.20
CA SER A 58 -5.73 -3.63 -17.21
C SER A 58 -6.13 -4.14 -15.82
N TYR A 59 -6.76 -5.31 -15.79
CA TYR A 59 -7.01 -6.09 -14.57
C TYR A 59 -5.73 -6.68 -13.96
N TYR A 60 -4.60 -6.68 -14.67
CA TYR A 60 -3.32 -7.15 -14.15
C TYR A 60 -2.59 -6.06 -13.35
N ASN A 61 -2.32 -6.34 -12.07
CA ASN A 61 -1.74 -5.39 -11.11
C ASN A 61 -0.51 -5.92 -10.35
N HIS A 62 0.10 -7.01 -10.80
CA HIS A 62 1.33 -7.54 -10.21
C HIS A 62 2.55 -6.73 -10.69
N LEU A 63 2.79 -5.62 -10.00
CA LEU A 63 3.90 -4.72 -10.26
C LEU A 63 5.18 -5.22 -9.59
N SER A 64 6.33 -4.86 -10.16
CA SER A 64 7.60 -4.99 -9.44
C SER A 64 7.55 -4.17 -8.15
N VAL A 65 8.24 -4.62 -7.10
CA VAL A 65 8.30 -3.91 -5.81
C VAL A 65 8.80 -2.47 -6.00
N ARG A 66 9.78 -2.26 -6.88
CA ARG A 66 10.32 -0.92 -7.22
C ARG A 66 9.24 -0.02 -7.83
N THR A 67 8.47 -0.55 -8.78
CA THR A 67 7.38 0.20 -9.43
C THR A 67 6.25 0.48 -8.45
N ALA A 68 5.86 -0.50 -7.64
CA ALA A 68 4.86 -0.32 -6.60
C ALA A 68 5.28 0.76 -5.60
N ALA A 69 6.55 0.73 -5.15
CA ALA A 69 7.11 1.74 -4.27
C ALA A 69 7.09 3.14 -4.90
N ALA A 70 7.55 3.28 -6.14
CA ALA A 70 7.55 4.57 -6.85
C ALA A 70 6.15 5.16 -6.96
N ILE A 71 5.17 4.39 -7.44
CA ILE A 71 3.78 4.86 -7.59
C ILE A 71 3.14 5.14 -6.22
N THR A 72 3.37 4.28 -5.21
CA THR A 72 2.82 4.51 -3.88
C THR A 72 3.37 5.79 -3.27
N LEU A 73 4.68 6.03 -3.36
CA LEU A 73 5.30 7.25 -2.84
C LEU A 73 4.83 8.49 -3.60
N ASP A 74 4.74 8.42 -4.93
CA ASP A 74 4.20 9.51 -5.74
C ASP A 74 2.77 9.87 -5.31
N ARG A 75 1.87 8.89 -5.24
CA ARG A 75 0.48 9.13 -4.81
C ARG A 75 0.36 9.64 -3.37
N LEU A 76 1.30 9.34 -2.47
CA LEU A 76 1.23 9.76 -1.07
C LEU A 76 1.90 11.11 -0.79
N ILE A 77 2.94 11.47 -1.55
CA ILE A 77 3.84 12.58 -1.22
C ILE A 77 3.89 13.63 -2.33
N SER A 78 3.71 13.23 -3.59
CA SER A 78 3.72 14.15 -4.73
C SER A 78 2.50 15.06 -4.74
N ARG A 79 2.60 16.20 -5.43
CA ARG A 79 1.54 17.21 -5.51
C ARG A 79 0.33 16.70 -6.27
#